data_AF-A0A525D8J8-F1
#
_entry.id   AF-A0A525D8J8-F1
#
_cell.length_a   1.000
_cell.length_b   1.000
_cell.length_c   1.000
_cell.angle_alpha   90.00
_cell.angle_beta   90.00
_cell.angle_gamma   90.00
#
_symmetry.space_group_name_H-M   'P 1'
#
loop_
_entity.id
_entity.type
_entity.pdbx_description
1 polymer ?
#
loop_
_entity_poly.entity_id
_entity_poly.type
_entity_poly.pdbx_seq_one_letter_code
_entity_poly.pdbx_strand_id
1 'polypeptide(L)'
;MRIAALILMIHTILFLTEAESARLAPRDLEYQGAFRLPDDFSWGARGMSWYPLGDSGKGSLLITTSEALRTPDGDACYEGLTGCRAYYAEVTIPVPVKTGLWTALPLAAFLRSPTPFDNGLAATVHDAHAFVTGIQYVPRQGSQGSDKVYGSLNEWYPEGDYGDDSFPTVWFSNLDGSGAQGMFHVGPLDNPLYHGRKMGDFLFLLPQWYADRYLDGRILVTGRSRGTPAGDHPELTVAGGSQGPTLFAFHAWQSETPSGVLDARAMLYYRVKFPGCAGPDVGAGGAPTDCDYPGFSMCDTWNGACFIGNQAASAIVVLGHKGTTNCYYCDETGTDPECHVSPPPLECIRYCSESRGYHCGPYSRQLLFYDTAQLGQAAQGSLSPWEVLPYQAWTPEDFYLSGANVCGDVGGITYDPRNRRLFMIERGLGGYQGDNAAVVHVWQIRIPLPAPPSANMLLLNPDPE
;
A
#
# COMPACT_ATOMS: atom_id res chain seq x y z
N MET A 1 16.93 -11.38 -75.55
CA MET A 1 17.38 -12.23 -74.43
C MET A 1 17.53 -11.35 -73.20
N ARG A 2 16.66 -11.55 -72.21
CA ARG A 2 16.56 -10.78 -70.96
C ARG A 2 17.25 -11.58 -69.85
N ILE A 3 18.08 -10.94 -69.03
CA ILE A 3 18.39 -11.42 -67.67
C ILE A 3 18.38 -10.19 -66.76
N ALA A 4 17.33 -10.09 -65.95
CA ALA A 4 17.22 -9.15 -64.84
C ALA A 4 17.68 -9.90 -63.58
N ALA A 5 18.65 -9.35 -62.86
CA ALA A 5 19.11 -9.87 -61.57
C ALA A 5 18.20 -9.32 -60.46
N LEU A 6 17.48 -10.21 -59.79
CA LEU A 6 16.65 -9.93 -58.63
C LEU A 6 17.53 -10.07 -57.37
N ILE A 7 17.84 -8.95 -56.70
CA ILE A 7 18.52 -8.96 -55.40
C ILE A 7 17.43 -9.07 -54.32
N LEU A 8 17.38 -10.22 -53.66
CA LEU A 8 16.49 -10.49 -52.54
C LEU A 8 17.16 -10.00 -51.24
N MET A 9 16.73 -8.84 -50.72
CA MET A 9 17.09 -8.40 -49.36
C MET A 9 16.27 -9.19 -48.34
N ILE A 10 16.90 -10.16 -47.68
CA ILE A 10 16.34 -10.83 -46.51
C ILE A 10 16.49 -9.89 -45.31
N HIS A 11 15.41 -9.25 -44.87
CA HIS A 11 15.36 -8.60 -43.57
C HIS A 11 15.15 -9.68 -42.51
N THR A 12 16.23 -10.05 -41.82
CA THR A 12 16.14 -10.85 -40.60
C THR A 12 15.53 -9.99 -39.50
N ILE A 13 14.21 -10.10 -39.30
CA ILE A 13 13.54 -9.56 -38.12
C ILE A 13 13.96 -10.46 -36.95
N LEU A 14 14.96 -10.02 -36.19
CA LEU A 14 15.27 -10.58 -34.88
C LEU A 14 14.12 -10.20 -33.96
N PHE A 15 13.18 -11.12 -33.77
CA PHE A 15 12.29 -11.08 -32.62
C PHE A 15 13.14 -11.34 -31.37
N LEU A 16 13.60 -10.26 -30.73
CA LEU A 16 14.03 -10.34 -29.34
C LEU A 16 12.79 -10.71 -28.54
N THR A 17 12.62 -11.99 -28.21
CA THR A 17 11.75 -12.39 -27.11
C THR A 17 12.33 -11.75 -25.85
N GLU A 18 11.74 -10.64 -25.42
CA GLU A 18 12.06 -10.03 -24.13
C GLU A 18 11.91 -11.10 -23.05
N ALA A 19 12.98 -11.33 -22.30
CA ALA A 19 12.91 -12.18 -21.13
C ALA A 19 11.94 -11.54 -20.12
N GLU A 20 11.00 -12.33 -19.63
CA GLU A 20 10.10 -11.93 -18.54
C GLU A 20 10.95 -11.55 -17.31
N SER A 21 10.63 -10.41 -16.66
CA SER A 21 11.32 -9.98 -15.44
C SER A 21 11.22 -11.07 -14.38
N ALA A 22 12.34 -11.44 -13.76
CA ALA A 22 12.33 -12.45 -12.71
C ALA A 22 11.55 -11.97 -11.48
N ARG A 23 10.85 -12.88 -10.81
CA ARG A 23 10.16 -12.57 -9.55
C ARG A 23 11.18 -12.45 -8.42
N LEU A 24 11.11 -11.35 -7.68
CA LEU A 24 11.78 -11.24 -6.38
C LEU A 24 11.08 -12.14 -5.35
N ALA A 25 11.80 -12.60 -4.33
CA ALA A 25 11.25 -13.43 -3.27
C ALA A 25 11.85 -13.01 -1.92
N PRO A 26 11.28 -13.46 -0.78
CA PRO A 26 11.81 -13.15 0.55
C PRO A 26 13.30 -13.48 0.72
N ARG A 27 13.80 -14.54 0.08
CA ARG A 27 15.24 -14.91 0.07
C ARG A 27 16.17 -13.83 -0.51
N ASP A 28 15.61 -12.96 -1.35
CA ASP A 28 16.33 -11.85 -1.98
C ASP A 28 16.40 -10.62 -1.06
N LEU A 29 15.72 -10.66 0.09
CA LEU A 29 15.76 -9.61 1.11
C LEU A 29 16.74 -10.00 2.21
N GLU A 30 17.77 -9.20 2.41
CA GLU A 30 18.77 -9.39 3.46
C GLU A 30 18.59 -8.35 4.56
N TYR A 31 18.15 -8.78 5.74
CA TYR A 31 17.93 -7.88 6.86
C TYR A 31 19.22 -7.18 7.30
N GLN A 32 19.19 -5.86 7.43
CA GLN A 32 20.32 -5.02 7.84
C GLN A 32 20.20 -4.54 9.30
N GLY A 33 19.02 -4.66 9.91
CA GLY A 33 18.73 -4.12 11.25
C GLY A 33 17.59 -3.10 11.20
N ALA A 34 17.41 -2.38 12.29
CA ALA A 34 16.39 -1.35 12.41
C ALA A 34 16.91 -0.07 13.09
N PHE A 35 16.07 0.97 13.11
CA PHE A 35 16.25 2.18 13.88
C PHE A 35 14.89 2.72 14.35
N ARG A 36 14.88 3.50 15.43
CA ARG A 36 13.66 4.04 16.04
C ARG A 36 13.33 5.42 15.47
N LEU A 37 12.05 5.74 15.35
CA LEU A 37 11.57 7.10 15.09
C LEU A 37 11.42 7.89 16.41
N PRO A 38 11.56 9.23 16.38
CA PRO A 38 11.19 10.09 17.51
C PRO A 38 9.77 9.83 18.03
N ASP A 39 9.53 10.13 19.31
CA ASP A 39 8.23 9.92 19.96
C ASP A 39 7.12 10.80 19.36
N ASP A 40 7.48 11.86 18.62
CA ASP A 40 6.58 12.65 17.79
C ASP A 40 5.85 11.81 16.72
N PHE A 41 6.32 10.59 16.43
CA PHE A 41 5.68 9.64 15.52
C PHE A 41 4.84 8.58 16.24
N SER A 42 4.70 8.63 17.58
CA SER A 42 3.73 7.80 18.29
C SER A 42 2.34 8.10 17.75
N TRP A 43 1.58 7.06 17.40
CA TRP A 43 0.29 7.18 16.67
C TRP A 43 0.40 7.70 15.23
N GLY A 44 1.61 7.93 14.72
CA GLY A 44 1.90 8.33 13.35
C GLY A 44 2.48 7.20 12.52
N ALA A 45 3.37 7.53 11.59
CA ALA A 45 4.17 6.60 10.80
C ALA A 45 3.39 5.65 9.88
N ARG A 46 2.14 6.00 9.51
CA ARG A 46 1.37 5.25 8.51
C ARG A 46 1.92 5.41 7.10
N GLY A 47 2.37 6.60 6.74
CA GLY A 47 2.93 6.89 5.43
C GLY A 47 4.44 7.04 5.51
N MET A 48 5.15 6.50 4.51
CA MET A 48 6.59 6.71 4.36
C MET A 48 6.98 6.84 2.89
N SER A 49 7.86 7.79 2.58
CA SER A 49 8.44 7.97 1.26
C SER A 49 9.96 8.17 1.32
N TRP A 50 10.69 7.52 0.42
CA TRP A 50 12.10 7.79 0.18
C TRP A 50 12.28 9.14 -0.51
N TYR A 51 13.08 10.03 0.09
CA TYR A 51 13.44 11.32 -0.50
C TYR A 51 14.90 11.33 -0.94
N PRO A 52 15.19 11.16 -2.25
CA PRO A 52 16.55 10.98 -2.75
C PRO A 52 17.44 12.24 -2.70
N LEU A 53 16.86 13.42 -2.45
CA LEU A 53 17.60 14.69 -2.35
C LEU A 53 17.80 15.13 -0.89
N GLY A 54 17.14 14.47 0.06
CA GLY A 54 17.26 14.77 1.48
C GLY A 54 18.64 14.43 2.04
N ASP A 55 18.91 14.89 3.26
CA ASP A 55 20.21 14.77 3.93
C ASP A 55 21.40 15.11 3.01
N SER A 56 21.33 16.29 2.36
CA SER A 56 22.35 16.76 1.41
C SER A 56 22.63 15.76 0.26
N GLY A 57 21.60 15.07 -0.22
CA GLY A 57 21.68 14.11 -1.32
C GLY A 57 22.06 12.68 -0.93
N LYS A 58 22.31 12.39 0.35
CA LYS A 58 22.44 11.00 0.86
C LYS A 58 21.11 10.27 0.89
N GLY A 59 20.03 11.05 0.92
CA GLY A 59 18.64 10.65 0.97
C GLY A 59 18.13 10.40 2.40
N SER A 60 16.84 10.62 2.57
CA SER A 60 16.14 10.64 3.86
C SER A 60 14.75 10.01 3.72
N LEU A 61 13.98 9.96 4.83
CA LEU A 61 12.60 9.49 4.82
C LEU A 61 11.65 10.63 5.14
N LEU A 62 10.59 10.78 4.33
CA LEU A 62 9.42 11.59 4.66
C LEU A 62 8.37 10.68 5.30
N ILE A 63 7.90 11.03 6.49
CA ILE A 63 7.02 10.15 7.28
C ILE A 63 5.85 10.98 7.84
N THR A 64 4.63 10.45 7.78
CA THR A 64 3.46 11.11 8.39
C THR A 64 3.59 11.07 9.91
N THR A 65 3.42 12.19 10.60
CA THR A 65 3.71 12.26 12.05
C THR A 65 2.53 11.82 12.92
N SER A 66 1.32 11.83 12.38
CA SER A 66 0.09 11.40 13.05
C SER A 66 -0.84 10.75 12.05
N GLU A 67 -1.55 9.71 12.47
CA GLU A 67 -2.64 9.14 11.67
C GLU A 67 -3.88 10.02 11.71
N ALA A 68 -4.26 10.54 12.88
CA ALA A 68 -5.34 11.52 12.98
C ALA A 68 -4.87 12.90 12.51
N LEU A 69 -5.80 13.70 11.99
CA LEU A 69 -5.58 15.13 11.79
C LEU A 69 -5.28 15.81 13.13
N ARG A 70 -4.49 16.88 13.09
CA ARG A 70 -4.09 17.63 14.29
C ARG A 70 -4.50 19.08 14.22
N THR A 71 -4.89 19.65 15.35
CA THR A 71 -5.07 21.10 15.50
C THR A 71 -3.71 21.82 15.41
N PRO A 72 -3.68 23.15 15.25
CA PRO A 72 -2.42 23.91 15.30
C PRO A 72 -1.66 23.77 16.63
N ASP A 73 -2.38 23.45 17.72
CA ASP A 73 -1.81 23.27 19.06
C ASP A 73 -1.30 21.83 19.29
N GLY A 74 -1.53 20.91 18.34
CA GLY A 74 -1.02 19.53 18.37
C GLY A 74 -1.99 18.48 18.90
N ASP A 75 -3.22 18.87 19.26
CA ASP A 75 -4.25 17.93 19.70
C ASP A 75 -4.80 17.11 18.54
N ALA A 76 -5.24 15.88 18.82
CA ALA A 76 -6.01 15.10 17.85
C ALA A 76 -7.31 15.84 17.51
N CYS A 77 -7.67 15.84 16.23
CA CYS A 77 -8.93 16.42 15.79
C CYS A 77 -10.11 15.51 16.13
N TYR A 78 -11.21 16.15 16.50
CA TYR A 78 -12.51 15.57 16.83
C TYR A 78 -13.60 16.50 16.28
N GLU A 79 -14.83 16.01 16.26
CA GLU A 79 -15.97 16.75 15.71
C GLU A 79 -16.10 18.16 16.30
N GLY A 80 -16.21 19.15 15.40
CA GLY A 80 -16.40 20.55 15.77
C GLY A 80 -15.12 21.35 16.05
N LEU A 81 -13.94 20.72 15.98
CA LEU A 81 -12.67 21.43 15.98
C LEU A 81 -12.36 22.05 14.61
N THR A 82 -11.64 23.18 14.60
CA THR A 82 -11.30 23.90 13.37
C THR A 82 -9.78 23.96 13.19
N GLY A 83 -9.33 24.13 11.95
CA GLY A 83 -7.91 24.23 11.63
C GLY A 83 -7.15 22.90 11.66
N CYS A 84 -7.87 21.77 11.58
CA CYS A 84 -7.33 20.42 11.48
C CYS A 84 -6.47 20.26 10.22
N ARG A 85 -5.26 19.70 10.39
CA ARG A 85 -4.27 19.54 9.32
C ARG A 85 -3.58 18.18 9.38
N ALA A 86 -3.13 17.73 8.22
CA ALA A 86 -2.22 16.60 8.07
C ALA A 86 -0.77 17.08 8.18
N TYR A 87 0.08 16.30 8.87
CA TYR A 87 1.48 16.63 9.12
C TYR A 87 2.42 15.50 8.68
N TYR A 88 3.61 15.90 8.22
CA TYR A 88 4.72 14.99 7.97
C TYR A 88 6.04 15.62 8.44
N ALA A 89 7.07 14.80 8.58
CA ALA A 89 8.42 15.24 8.88
C ALA A 89 9.45 14.53 8.02
N GLU A 90 10.65 15.09 7.94
CA GLU A 90 11.80 14.47 7.28
C GLU A 90 12.80 14.02 8.34
N VAL A 91 13.25 12.76 8.27
CA VAL A 91 14.19 12.18 9.24
C VAL A 91 15.43 11.59 8.58
N THR A 92 16.55 11.64 9.29
CA THR A 92 17.79 10.94 8.92
C THR A 92 17.57 9.42 8.87
N ILE A 93 18.47 8.71 8.20
CA ILE A 93 18.56 7.24 8.27
C ILE A 93 19.85 6.86 9.02
N PRO A 94 19.77 6.54 10.32
CA PRO A 94 20.90 6.01 11.08
C PRO A 94 21.41 4.69 10.50
N VAL A 95 22.63 4.30 10.89
CA VAL A 95 23.11 2.93 10.61
C VAL A 95 22.20 1.95 11.35
N PRO A 96 21.50 1.04 10.63
CA PRO A 96 20.59 0.10 11.27
C PRO A 96 21.34 -0.88 12.17
N VAL A 97 20.74 -1.25 13.30
CA VAL A 97 21.31 -2.18 14.29
C VAL A 97 20.43 -3.43 14.40
N LYS A 98 21.07 -4.60 14.46
CA LYS A 98 20.39 -5.87 14.79
C LYS A 98 20.43 -6.10 16.29
N THR A 99 19.29 -5.98 16.95
CA THR A 99 19.13 -6.20 18.39
C THR A 99 17.73 -6.72 18.66
N GLY A 100 17.56 -7.59 19.65
CA GLY A 100 16.25 -8.06 20.12
C GLY A 100 15.51 -7.06 21.00
N LEU A 101 16.11 -5.91 21.31
CA LEU A 101 15.53 -4.87 22.17
C LEU A 101 15.31 -3.57 21.39
N TRP A 102 14.05 -3.28 21.05
CA TRP A 102 13.70 -2.10 20.25
C TRP A 102 14.08 -0.76 20.91
N THR A 103 14.13 -0.70 22.25
CA THR A 103 14.55 0.51 22.97
C THR A 103 16.05 0.80 22.87
N ALA A 104 16.86 -0.18 22.45
CA ALA A 104 18.29 -0.02 22.22
C ALA A 104 18.63 0.36 20.77
N LEU A 105 17.62 0.57 19.92
CA LEU A 105 17.82 0.98 18.54
C LEU A 105 18.33 2.43 18.46
N PRO A 106 19.17 2.75 17.45
CA PRO A 106 19.56 4.14 17.20
C PRO A 106 18.32 4.97 16.85
N LEU A 107 18.29 6.22 17.33
CA LEU A 107 17.19 7.15 17.10
C LEU A 107 17.46 7.99 15.84
N ALA A 108 16.48 8.06 14.94
CA ALA A 108 16.54 9.00 13.82
C ALA A 108 16.39 10.45 14.30
N ALA A 109 17.10 11.39 13.67
CA ALA A 109 16.99 12.81 13.94
C ALA A 109 16.13 13.51 12.89
N PHE A 110 15.44 14.59 13.28
CA PHE A 110 14.73 15.45 12.34
C PHE A 110 15.71 16.21 11.44
N LEU A 111 15.45 16.15 10.14
CA LEU A 111 15.99 17.05 9.12
C LEU A 111 15.01 18.18 8.81
N ARG A 112 13.70 17.87 8.90
CA ARG A 112 12.60 18.82 8.89
C ARG A 112 11.64 18.47 10.01
N SER A 113 11.33 19.45 10.86
CA SER A 113 10.31 19.33 11.89
C SER A 113 8.93 19.04 11.29
N PRO A 114 7.98 18.49 12.07
CA PRO A 114 6.60 18.31 11.63
C PRO A 114 6.04 19.55 10.92
N THR A 115 5.61 19.38 9.68
CA THR A 115 5.18 20.43 8.76
C THR A 115 3.77 20.10 8.25
N PRO A 116 2.79 21.01 8.37
CA PRO A 116 1.47 20.79 7.79
C PRO A 116 1.55 20.82 6.26
N PHE A 117 0.81 19.97 5.57
CA PHE A 117 1.01 19.81 4.12
C PHE A 117 -0.26 19.57 3.30
N ASP A 118 -1.43 19.70 3.93
CA ASP A 118 -2.73 19.63 3.28
C ASP A 118 -3.48 20.97 3.31
N ASN A 119 -3.00 21.96 4.08
CA ASN A 119 -3.69 23.23 4.33
C ASN A 119 -5.17 23.04 4.78
N GLY A 120 -5.46 21.95 5.51
CA GLY A 120 -6.80 21.61 5.99
C GLY A 120 -7.71 20.95 4.96
N LEU A 121 -7.22 20.60 3.77
CA LEU A 121 -7.99 19.87 2.76
C LEU A 121 -8.45 18.50 3.26
N ALA A 122 -7.68 17.81 4.09
CA ALA A 122 -8.09 16.49 4.59
C ALA A 122 -9.35 16.57 5.46
N ALA A 123 -9.47 17.64 6.25
CA ALA A 123 -10.63 17.87 7.12
C ALA A 123 -11.94 18.13 6.34
N THR A 124 -11.88 18.42 5.04
CA THR A 124 -13.08 18.57 4.21
C THR A 124 -13.69 17.23 3.81
N VAL A 125 -12.96 16.12 3.98
CA VAL A 125 -13.48 14.76 3.73
C VAL A 125 -14.22 14.27 4.96
N HIS A 126 -13.56 14.36 6.13
CA HIS A 126 -14.14 14.15 7.45
C HIS A 126 -13.17 14.76 8.49
N ASP A 127 -13.66 15.32 9.59
CA ASP A 127 -12.82 15.94 10.64
C ASP A 127 -12.34 14.96 11.72
N ALA A 128 -13.19 14.00 12.14
CA ALA A 128 -12.91 13.04 13.21
C ALA A 128 -12.43 11.65 12.76
N HIS A 129 -12.74 11.23 11.53
CA HIS A 129 -12.50 9.84 11.08
C HIS A 129 -11.55 9.71 9.88
N ALA A 130 -11.12 10.84 9.31
CA ALA A 130 -10.13 10.84 8.23
C ALA A 130 -8.72 10.60 8.78
N PHE A 131 -8.10 9.49 8.37
CA PHE A 131 -6.75 9.12 8.77
C PHE A 131 -5.75 9.34 7.64
N VAL A 132 -4.69 10.09 7.93
CA VAL A 132 -3.56 10.35 7.05
C VAL A 132 -2.68 9.11 6.99
N THR A 133 -2.59 8.51 5.81
CA THR A 133 -2.09 7.14 5.66
C THR A 133 -0.97 7.01 4.63
N GLY A 134 -1.09 7.64 3.46
CA GLY A 134 -0.04 7.61 2.44
C GLY A 134 0.70 8.94 2.30
N ILE A 135 1.97 8.85 1.93
CA ILE A 135 2.80 10.00 1.54
C ILE A 135 3.77 9.57 0.45
N GLN A 136 3.95 10.39 -0.58
CA GLN A 136 4.89 10.11 -1.65
C GLN A 136 5.57 11.38 -2.17
N TYR A 137 6.90 11.41 -2.13
CA TYR A 137 7.70 12.40 -2.85
C TYR A 137 7.57 12.16 -4.37
N VAL A 138 7.30 13.21 -5.12
CA VAL A 138 7.18 13.17 -6.58
C VAL A 138 7.99 14.32 -7.18
N PRO A 139 9.00 14.04 -8.01
CA PRO A 139 9.71 15.08 -8.75
C PRO A 139 8.72 15.91 -9.57
N ARG A 140 8.97 17.22 -9.68
CA ARG A 140 8.09 18.14 -10.40
C ARG A 140 7.74 17.61 -11.79
N GLN A 141 6.49 17.83 -12.17
CA GLN A 141 5.93 17.35 -13.42
C GLN A 141 5.47 18.54 -14.28
N GLY A 142 5.69 18.45 -15.60
CA GLY A 142 5.22 19.42 -16.58
C GLY A 142 5.59 20.86 -16.23
N SER A 143 4.57 21.67 -15.95
CA SER A 143 4.67 23.11 -15.66
C SER A 143 4.89 23.45 -14.18
N GLN A 144 4.98 22.45 -13.29
CA GLN A 144 5.19 22.69 -11.87
C GLN A 144 6.54 23.38 -11.59
N GLY A 145 6.53 24.34 -10.67
CA GLY A 145 7.72 25.10 -10.27
C GLY A 145 8.66 24.32 -9.36
N SER A 146 8.13 23.40 -8.56
CA SER A 146 8.87 22.63 -7.55
C SER A 146 8.37 21.20 -7.42
N ASP A 147 9.20 20.34 -6.85
CA ASP A 147 8.83 18.97 -6.47
C ASP A 147 7.67 18.98 -5.48
N LYS A 148 6.93 17.87 -5.47
CA LYS A 148 5.70 17.72 -4.70
C LYS A 148 5.82 16.61 -3.65
N VAL A 149 5.02 16.77 -2.61
CA VAL A 149 4.65 15.70 -1.69
C VAL A 149 3.17 15.43 -1.92
N TYR A 150 2.85 14.23 -2.35
CA TYR A 150 1.49 13.73 -2.40
C TYR A 150 1.14 13.13 -1.05
N GLY A 151 -0.07 13.39 -0.58
CA GLY A 151 -0.66 12.74 0.58
C GLY A 151 -1.90 11.96 0.20
N SER A 152 -2.21 10.93 1.00
CA SER A 152 -3.50 10.28 0.93
C SER A 152 -4.07 10.01 2.31
N LEU A 153 -5.39 9.90 2.35
CA LEU A 153 -6.14 9.56 3.55
C LEU A 153 -7.13 8.45 3.26
N ASN A 154 -7.49 7.72 4.31
CA ASN A 154 -8.68 6.89 4.32
C ASN A 154 -9.70 7.47 5.30
N GLU A 155 -10.97 7.17 5.06
CA GLU A 155 -12.01 7.35 6.06
C GLU A 155 -12.15 6.05 6.86
N TRP A 156 -11.94 6.10 8.18
CA TRP A 156 -11.84 4.91 9.04
C TRP A 156 -13.15 4.11 9.07
N TYR A 157 -14.29 4.79 9.14
CA TYR A 157 -15.61 4.17 9.23
C TYR A 157 -16.57 4.72 8.17
N PRO A 158 -16.32 4.44 6.88
CA PRO A 158 -17.10 4.97 5.77
C PRO A 158 -18.37 4.14 5.60
N GLU A 159 -19.29 4.15 6.55
CA GLU A 159 -20.56 3.41 6.50
C GLU A 159 -21.77 4.36 6.38
N GLY A 160 -22.92 3.83 5.98
CA GLY A 160 -24.15 4.61 5.73
C GLY A 160 -24.04 5.55 4.53
N ASP A 161 -24.95 6.53 4.45
CA ASP A 161 -25.10 7.44 3.30
C ASP A 161 -23.76 8.05 2.84
N TYR A 162 -22.95 8.53 3.78
CA TYR A 162 -21.63 9.12 3.46
C TYR A 162 -20.72 8.12 2.76
N GLY A 163 -20.66 6.89 3.26
CA GLY A 163 -19.78 5.88 2.72
C GLY A 163 -20.32 5.21 1.47
N ASP A 164 -21.64 5.25 1.27
CA ASP A 164 -22.29 4.76 0.05
C ASP A 164 -22.07 5.73 -1.11
N ASP A 165 -21.94 7.02 -0.80
CA ASP A 165 -21.30 7.98 -1.68
C ASP A 165 -19.78 7.77 -1.71
N SER A 166 -19.17 8.00 -2.88
CA SER A 166 -17.72 8.02 -2.98
C SER A 166 -17.14 9.35 -2.49
N PHE A 167 -15.88 9.34 -2.06
CA PHE A 167 -15.18 10.50 -1.51
C PHE A 167 -13.73 10.58 -2.02
N PRO A 168 -13.14 11.80 -2.10
CA PRO A 168 -11.78 11.99 -2.58
C PRO A 168 -10.75 11.60 -1.51
N THR A 169 -9.57 11.13 -1.93
CA THR A 169 -8.57 10.53 -1.01
C THR A 169 -7.15 11.04 -1.20
N VAL A 170 -6.85 11.82 -2.25
CA VAL A 170 -5.48 12.25 -2.59
C VAL A 170 -5.35 13.77 -2.68
N TRP A 171 -4.23 14.32 -2.22
CA TRP A 171 -3.84 15.71 -2.44
C TRP A 171 -2.33 15.81 -2.73
N PHE A 172 -1.85 17.00 -3.05
CA PHE A 172 -0.42 17.29 -3.03
C PHE A 172 -0.14 18.69 -2.50
N SER A 173 1.11 18.93 -2.12
CA SER A 173 1.66 20.25 -1.78
C SER A 173 3.14 20.33 -2.18
N ASN A 174 3.74 21.51 -2.03
CA ASN A 174 5.18 21.69 -2.09
C ASN A 174 5.87 21.02 -0.89
N LEU A 175 7.18 20.78 -0.99
CA LEU A 175 7.98 20.22 0.11
C LEU A 175 8.00 21.11 1.38
N ASP A 176 7.66 22.39 1.31
CA ASP A 176 7.52 23.24 2.50
C ASP A 176 6.09 23.25 3.05
N GLY A 177 5.19 22.42 2.50
CA GLY A 177 3.77 22.35 2.86
C GLY A 177 2.89 23.42 2.20
N SER A 178 3.48 24.38 1.47
CA SER A 178 2.74 25.41 0.77
C SER A 178 2.06 24.88 -0.50
N GLY A 179 1.12 25.65 -1.05
CA GLY A 179 0.52 25.36 -2.36
C GLY A 179 -0.27 24.05 -2.39
N ALA A 180 -0.88 23.64 -1.27
CA ALA A 180 -1.69 22.43 -1.23
C ALA A 180 -2.87 22.50 -2.22
N GLN A 181 -3.10 21.42 -2.97
CA GLN A 181 -4.18 21.26 -3.95
C GLN A 181 -4.85 19.90 -3.77
N GLY A 182 -6.18 19.86 -3.90
CA GLY A 182 -7.01 18.68 -3.64
C GLY A 182 -8.30 19.09 -2.93
N MET A 183 -9.03 18.17 -2.31
CA MET A 183 -8.88 16.71 -2.39
C MET A 183 -9.33 16.19 -3.76
N PHE A 184 -8.59 15.24 -4.33
CA PHE A 184 -8.89 14.63 -5.62
C PHE A 184 -9.47 13.23 -5.44
N HIS A 185 -10.53 12.95 -6.21
CA HIS A 185 -11.06 11.60 -6.38
C HIS A 185 -10.18 10.82 -7.36
N VAL A 186 -9.95 9.54 -7.06
CA VAL A 186 -9.11 8.66 -7.88
C VAL A 186 -10.01 7.88 -8.85
N GLY A 187 -10.10 8.34 -10.09
CA GLY A 187 -10.94 7.77 -11.14
C GLY A 187 -12.29 8.50 -11.33
N PRO A 188 -13.09 8.09 -12.33
CA PRO A 188 -14.39 8.70 -12.63
C PRO A 188 -15.42 8.50 -11.49
N LEU A 189 -16.18 9.55 -11.17
CA LEU A 189 -17.20 9.53 -10.11
C LEU A 189 -18.46 8.72 -10.47
N ASP A 190 -18.74 8.56 -11.77
CA ASP A 190 -19.90 7.84 -12.29
C ASP A 190 -19.64 6.33 -12.47
N ASN A 191 -18.49 5.84 -12.03
CA ASN A 191 -18.10 4.44 -12.13
C ASN A 191 -17.90 3.83 -10.74
N PRO A 192 -18.75 2.87 -10.32
CA PRO A 192 -18.74 2.30 -8.96
C PRO A 192 -17.45 1.55 -8.61
N LEU A 193 -16.62 1.20 -9.60
CA LEU A 193 -15.29 0.63 -9.36
C LEU A 193 -14.37 1.61 -8.62
N TYR A 194 -14.48 2.90 -8.92
CA TYR A 194 -13.62 3.95 -8.38
C TYR A 194 -14.30 4.56 -7.18
N HIS A 195 -14.04 3.99 -6.02
CA HIS A 195 -14.71 4.32 -4.78
C HIS A 195 -13.70 4.65 -3.68
N GLY A 196 -13.96 5.68 -2.85
CA GLY A 196 -13.07 6.11 -1.77
C GLY A 196 -12.70 5.00 -0.78
N ARG A 197 -13.62 4.06 -0.52
CA ARG A 197 -13.38 2.82 0.26
C ARG A 197 -12.28 1.89 -0.31
N LYS A 198 -11.86 2.05 -1.57
CA LYS A 198 -10.80 1.26 -2.21
C LYS A 198 -9.46 1.98 -2.33
N MET A 199 -9.34 3.21 -1.86
CA MET A 199 -8.14 4.02 -2.01
C MET A 199 -7.78 4.66 -0.66
N GLY A 200 -6.58 5.23 -0.58
CA GLY A 200 -6.20 6.08 0.55
C GLY A 200 -5.12 5.53 1.44
N ASP A 201 -5.06 4.22 1.71
CA ASP A 201 -4.17 3.65 2.74
C ASP A 201 -2.68 3.83 2.41
N PHE A 202 -2.31 3.83 1.14
CA PHE A 202 -0.92 4.03 0.73
C PHE A 202 -0.79 4.79 -0.60
N LEU A 203 0.41 5.30 -0.83
CA LEU A 203 0.86 5.92 -2.07
C LEU A 203 2.27 5.46 -2.38
N PHE A 204 2.55 5.08 -3.63
CA PHE A 204 3.91 4.79 -4.08
C PHE A 204 4.14 5.10 -5.55
N LEU A 205 5.41 5.22 -5.93
CA LEU A 205 5.84 5.40 -7.31
C LEU A 205 6.16 4.08 -8.00
N LEU A 206 5.77 4.00 -9.26
CA LEU A 206 6.23 3.01 -10.23
C LEU A 206 7.42 3.56 -11.02
N PRO A 207 8.39 2.73 -11.40
CA PRO A 207 9.40 3.12 -12.36
C PRO A 207 8.77 3.52 -13.70
N GLN A 208 9.32 4.57 -14.35
CA GLN A 208 8.79 5.07 -15.61
C GLN A 208 8.65 3.98 -16.69
N TRP A 209 9.64 3.10 -16.82
CA TRP A 209 9.61 2.00 -17.80
C TRP A 209 8.41 1.06 -17.61
N TYR A 210 7.96 0.86 -16.37
CA TYR A 210 6.82 0.01 -16.06
C TYR A 210 5.52 0.75 -16.39
N ALA A 211 5.44 2.02 -15.99
CA ALA A 211 4.30 2.88 -16.27
C ALA A 211 4.07 3.07 -17.77
N ASP A 212 5.13 3.30 -18.56
CA ASP A 212 5.06 3.45 -20.02
C ASP A 212 4.57 2.17 -20.69
N ARG A 213 5.02 1.00 -20.18
CA ARG A 213 4.69 -0.30 -20.76
C ARG A 213 3.24 -0.71 -20.49
N TYR A 214 2.74 -0.49 -19.28
CA TYR A 214 1.49 -1.11 -18.82
C TYR A 214 0.37 -0.13 -18.46
N LEU A 215 0.68 1.15 -18.23
CA LEU A 215 -0.22 2.07 -17.54
C LEU A 215 -0.35 3.43 -18.22
N ASP A 216 0.05 3.52 -19.48
CA ASP A 216 0.07 4.75 -20.29
C ASP A 216 0.79 5.92 -19.59
N GLY A 217 1.85 5.64 -18.82
CA GLY A 217 2.62 6.65 -18.09
C GLY A 217 2.07 7.05 -16.72
N ARG A 218 1.07 6.34 -16.17
CA ARG A 218 0.60 6.54 -14.79
C ARG A 218 1.64 5.99 -13.80
N ILE A 219 2.31 6.88 -13.09
CA ILE A 219 3.45 6.56 -12.21
C ILE A 219 3.10 6.48 -10.73
N LEU A 220 1.95 6.99 -10.29
CA LEU A 220 1.54 6.93 -8.88
C LEU A 220 0.50 5.84 -8.71
N VAL A 221 0.53 5.14 -7.58
CA VAL A 221 -0.45 4.10 -7.23
C VAL A 221 -0.95 4.32 -5.81
N THR A 222 -2.27 4.16 -5.62
CA THR A 222 -2.90 4.06 -4.29
C THR A 222 -3.74 2.81 -4.17
N GLY A 223 -4.09 2.44 -2.95
CA GLY A 223 -5.00 1.35 -2.66
C GLY A 223 -5.44 1.37 -1.20
N ARG A 224 -6.31 0.41 -0.86
CA ARG A 224 -6.85 0.15 0.48
C ARG A 224 -7.50 -1.23 0.50
N SER A 225 -7.67 -1.79 1.70
CA SER A 225 -8.48 -2.97 1.95
C SER A 225 -9.64 -2.63 2.88
N ARG A 226 -10.88 -2.81 2.41
CA ARG A 226 -12.10 -2.63 3.21
C ARG A 226 -13.19 -3.49 2.62
N GLY A 227 -13.67 -4.51 3.32
CA GLY A 227 -14.52 -5.55 2.72
C GLY A 227 -16.01 -5.23 2.52
N THR A 228 -16.48 -3.99 2.73
CA THR A 228 -17.92 -3.66 2.76
C THR A 228 -18.43 -3.12 1.42
N PRO A 229 -19.57 -3.61 0.89
CA PRO A 229 -20.18 -3.08 -0.33
C PRO A 229 -20.83 -1.72 -0.08
N ALA A 230 -21.03 -0.92 -1.13
CA ALA A 230 -21.80 0.33 -1.07
C ALA A 230 -23.20 0.13 -1.66
N GLY A 231 -24.21 0.76 -1.05
CA GLY A 231 -25.62 0.70 -1.45
C GLY A 231 -26.28 -0.65 -1.17
N ASP A 232 -27.40 -0.93 -1.86
CA ASP A 232 -28.10 -2.22 -1.82
C ASP A 232 -27.07 -3.35 -1.99
N HIS A 233 -27.07 -4.36 -1.12
CA HIS A 233 -26.02 -5.37 -1.05
C HIS A 233 -26.31 -6.57 -1.98
N PRO A 234 -26.01 -6.53 -3.30
CA PRO A 234 -26.17 -7.71 -4.14
C PRO A 234 -25.16 -8.78 -3.72
N GLU A 235 -25.42 -10.02 -4.12
CA GLU A 235 -24.55 -11.15 -3.82
C GLU A 235 -23.10 -10.95 -4.28
N LEU A 236 -22.89 -10.15 -5.34
CA LEU A 236 -21.59 -9.82 -5.91
C LEU A 236 -21.58 -8.38 -6.44
N THR A 237 -20.59 -7.56 -6.06
CA THR A 237 -20.45 -6.18 -6.53
C THR A 237 -19.00 -5.69 -6.62
N VAL A 238 -18.81 -4.64 -7.43
CA VAL A 238 -17.58 -3.83 -7.46
C VAL A 238 -17.76 -2.49 -6.73
N ALA A 239 -18.98 -2.14 -6.32
CA ALA A 239 -19.26 -0.90 -5.58
C ALA A 239 -18.75 -0.97 -4.14
N GLY A 240 -18.35 0.17 -3.57
CA GLY A 240 -17.87 0.26 -2.19
C GLY A 240 -16.43 -0.21 -2.03
N GLY A 241 -16.17 -1.16 -1.14
CA GLY A 241 -14.84 -1.62 -0.76
C GLY A 241 -14.29 -2.81 -1.56
N SER A 242 -13.16 -3.38 -1.14
CA SER A 242 -12.51 -4.55 -1.74
C SER A 242 -12.20 -5.59 -0.67
N GLN A 243 -12.51 -6.86 -0.95
CA GLN A 243 -12.21 -8.01 -0.06
C GLN A 243 -10.77 -8.49 -0.24
N GLY A 244 -9.82 -7.58 -0.06
CA GLY A 244 -8.38 -7.76 -0.31
C GLY A 244 -7.75 -6.43 -0.77
N PRO A 245 -6.42 -6.38 -0.91
CA PRO A 245 -5.74 -5.14 -1.31
C PRO A 245 -6.14 -4.70 -2.72
N THR A 246 -6.09 -3.41 -2.96
CA THR A 246 -6.35 -2.80 -4.27
C THR A 246 -5.12 -2.04 -4.76
N LEU A 247 -5.05 -1.81 -6.07
CA LEU A 247 -4.02 -0.99 -6.70
C LEU A 247 -4.66 -0.20 -7.85
N PHE A 248 -4.66 1.12 -7.73
CA PHE A 248 -5.14 2.07 -8.74
C PHE A 248 -4.00 3.01 -9.14
N ALA A 249 -3.51 2.88 -10.36
CA ALA A 249 -2.49 3.75 -10.91
C ALA A 249 -3.10 5.04 -11.45
N PHE A 250 -2.45 6.19 -11.29
CA PHE A 250 -2.90 7.47 -11.84
C PHE A 250 -1.71 8.37 -12.23
N HIS A 251 -1.98 9.38 -13.04
CA HIS A 251 -0.98 10.38 -13.41
C HIS A 251 -0.75 11.37 -12.27
N ALA A 252 0.53 11.65 -11.97
CA ALA A 252 0.86 12.85 -11.23
C ALA A 252 0.42 14.09 -12.03
N TRP A 253 -0.13 15.08 -11.31
CA TRP A 253 -0.53 16.34 -11.91
C TRP A 253 0.66 17.06 -12.52
N GLN A 254 0.44 17.67 -13.69
CA GLN A 254 1.48 18.36 -14.47
C GLN A 254 1.42 19.90 -14.31
N SER A 255 0.54 20.40 -13.42
CA SER A 255 0.34 21.83 -13.15
C SER A 255 0.18 22.11 -11.66
N GLU A 256 0.30 23.39 -11.28
CA GLU A 256 0.16 23.88 -9.90
C GLU A 256 -1.30 24.10 -9.48
N THR A 257 -2.21 24.24 -10.43
CA THR A 257 -3.65 24.47 -10.17
C THR A 257 -4.50 23.47 -10.96
N PRO A 258 -4.34 22.16 -10.74
CA PRO A 258 -5.14 21.17 -11.43
C PRO A 258 -6.58 21.13 -10.90
N SER A 259 -7.49 20.58 -11.70
CA SER A 259 -8.91 20.45 -11.37
C SER A 259 -9.47 19.16 -11.93
N GLY A 260 -10.54 18.64 -11.31
CA GLY A 260 -11.22 17.43 -11.74
C GLY A 260 -10.77 16.20 -10.95
N VAL A 261 -10.93 15.02 -11.57
CA VAL A 261 -10.56 13.73 -10.98
C VAL A 261 -9.20 13.27 -11.51
N LEU A 262 -8.53 12.41 -10.76
CA LEU A 262 -7.33 11.73 -11.23
C LEU A 262 -7.72 10.65 -12.25
N ASP A 263 -7.08 10.66 -13.41
CA ASP A 263 -7.27 9.61 -14.43
C ASP A 263 -6.62 8.30 -13.95
N ALA A 264 -7.44 7.46 -13.33
CA ALA A 264 -7.01 6.24 -12.67
C ALA A 264 -7.24 4.99 -13.53
N ARG A 265 -6.36 4.00 -13.36
CA ARG A 265 -6.42 2.67 -13.96
C ARG A 265 -6.35 1.62 -12.86
N ALA A 266 -7.36 0.77 -12.78
CA ALA A 266 -7.35 -0.39 -11.87
C ALA A 266 -6.30 -1.41 -12.32
N MET A 267 -5.42 -1.80 -11.41
CA MET A 267 -4.45 -2.90 -11.58
C MET A 267 -4.86 -4.14 -10.76
N LEU A 268 -5.45 -3.91 -9.58
CA LEU A 268 -5.85 -4.94 -8.63
C LEU A 268 -7.07 -4.47 -7.85
N TYR A 269 -8.07 -5.33 -7.71
CA TYR A 269 -9.13 -5.23 -6.71
C TYR A 269 -9.82 -6.58 -6.60
N TYR A 270 -10.41 -6.86 -5.45
CA TYR A 270 -11.21 -8.06 -5.25
C TYR A 270 -12.67 -7.65 -5.06
N ARG A 271 -13.57 -8.33 -5.77
CA ARG A 271 -15.00 -8.01 -5.72
C ARG A 271 -15.55 -8.31 -4.34
N VAL A 272 -16.57 -7.57 -3.94
CA VAL A 272 -17.27 -7.84 -2.70
C VAL A 272 -18.33 -8.88 -2.96
N LYS A 273 -18.23 -10.02 -2.28
CA LYS A 273 -19.25 -11.08 -2.24
C LYS A 273 -19.91 -11.07 -0.86
N PHE A 274 -21.19 -10.73 -0.79
CA PHE A 274 -21.93 -10.57 0.47
C PHE A 274 -23.26 -11.36 0.39
N PRO A 275 -23.58 -12.25 1.35
CA PRO A 275 -22.84 -12.55 2.57
C PRO A 275 -21.67 -13.55 2.40
N GLY A 276 -21.39 -14.04 1.19
CA GLY A 276 -20.51 -15.21 0.96
C GLY A 276 -19.02 -15.06 1.33
N CYS A 277 -18.50 -13.83 1.41
CA CYS A 277 -17.11 -13.54 1.79
C CYS A 277 -16.99 -12.39 2.81
N ALA A 278 -18.02 -11.59 2.98
CA ALA A 278 -18.16 -10.63 4.06
C ALA A 278 -19.55 -10.82 4.68
N GLY A 279 -19.61 -11.04 5.99
CA GLY A 279 -20.84 -11.30 6.74
C GLY A 279 -20.48 -11.73 8.17
N PRO A 280 -21.39 -11.57 9.15
CA PRO A 280 -21.18 -12.12 10.48
C PRO A 280 -20.95 -13.63 10.35
N ASP A 281 -19.92 -14.14 11.02
CA ASP A 281 -19.56 -15.57 11.07
C ASP A 281 -19.11 -16.23 9.75
N VAL A 282 -18.71 -15.45 8.72
CA VAL A 282 -18.08 -16.00 7.52
C VAL A 282 -16.75 -16.68 7.86
N GLY A 283 -16.68 -17.98 7.59
CA GLY A 283 -15.55 -18.84 7.95
C GLY A 283 -15.58 -19.39 9.37
N ALA A 284 -16.53 -18.97 10.21
CA ALA A 284 -16.68 -19.48 11.57
C ALA A 284 -16.98 -20.99 11.55
N GLY A 285 -16.38 -21.74 12.49
CA GLY A 285 -16.52 -23.19 12.54
C GLY A 285 -15.97 -23.94 11.32
N GLY A 286 -15.17 -23.30 10.46
CA GLY A 286 -14.61 -23.89 9.24
C GLY A 286 -15.55 -23.88 8.04
N ALA A 287 -16.58 -23.03 8.05
CA ALA A 287 -17.47 -22.85 6.91
C ALA A 287 -16.67 -22.38 5.66
N PRO A 288 -16.98 -22.87 4.45
CA PRO A 288 -16.33 -22.40 3.23
C PRO A 288 -16.58 -20.91 3.00
N THR A 289 -15.54 -20.18 2.63
CA THR A 289 -15.64 -18.76 2.21
C THR A 289 -15.53 -18.67 0.69
N ASP A 290 -16.47 -18.00 0.03
CA ASP A 290 -16.40 -17.77 -1.41
C ASP A 290 -15.78 -16.39 -1.67
N CYS A 291 -14.46 -16.28 -1.53
CA CYS A 291 -13.72 -15.04 -1.74
C CYS A 291 -12.89 -15.10 -3.02
N ASP A 292 -12.84 -14.00 -3.80
CA ASP A 292 -11.86 -13.89 -4.89
C ASP A 292 -10.43 -13.84 -4.36
N TYR A 293 -10.21 -13.21 -3.20
CA TYR A 293 -8.95 -13.23 -2.46
C TYR A 293 -8.96 -14.40 -1.45
N PRO A 294 -8.12 -15.44 -1.65
CA PRO A 294 -8.13 -16.61 -0.78
C PRO A 294 -7.80 -16.27 0.66
N GLY A 295 -8.63 -16.77 1.59
CA GLY A 295 -8.43 -16.57 3.02
C GLY A 295 -8.66 -15.13 3.49
N PHE A 296 -9.37 -14.30 2.72
CA PHE A 296 -9.78 -12.96 3.15
C PHE A 296 -10.43 -12.98 4.55
N SER A 297 -10.07 -11.97 5.36
CA SER A 297 -10.67 -11.69 6.65
C SER A 297 -11.08 -10.23 6.72
N MET A 298 -12.20 -9.93 7.41
CA MET A 298 -12.74 -8.57 7.53
C MET A 298 -11.79 -7.62 8.29
N CYS A 299 -10.83 -8.16 9.04
CA CYS A 299 -9.79 -7.37 9.71
C CYS A 299 -8.45 -7.39 8.98
N ASP A 300 -8.38 -7.89 7.75
CA ASP A 300 -7.19 -7.71 6.93
C ASP A 300 -7.02 -6.23 6.61
N THR A 301 -5.90 -5.65 7.03
CA THR A 301 -5.52 -4.30 6.65
C THR A 301 -4.19 -4.34 5.91
N TRP A 302 -4.11 -3.55 4.84
CA TRP A 302 -2.95 -3.47 3.96
C TRP A 302 -2.53 -2.00 3.89
N ASN A 303 -1.65 -1.60 4.79
CA ASN A 303 -1.34 -0.18 5.10
C ASN A 303 -0.17 0.41 4.28
N GLY A 304 0.58 -0.42 3.54
CA GLY A 304 1.72 0.04 2.77
C GLY A 304 1.88 -0.75 1.48
N ALA A 305 2.37 -0.10 0.41
CA ALA A 305 2.82 -0.81 -0.77
C ALA A 305 3.99 -0.09 -1.44
N CYS A 306 4.83 -0.83 -2.17
CA CYS A 306 5.86 -0.23 -3.02
C CYS A 306 6.28 -1.14 -4.18
N PHE A 307 6.80 -0.55 -5.24
CA PHE A 307 7.51 -1.27 -6.28
C PHE A 307 8.96 -1.50 -5.87
N ILE A 308 9.42 -2.74 -5.91
CA ILE A 308 10.82 -3.13 -5.63
C ILE A 308 11.48 -3.77 -6.84
N GLY A 309 12.79 -3.58 -6.96
CA GLY A 309 13.60 -4.19 -8.00
C GLY A 309 13.84 -3.29 -9.23
N ASN A 310 14.01 -3.91 -10.39
CA ASN A 310 14.30 -3.27 -11.67
C ASN A 310 13.71 -4.10 -12.83
N GLN A 311 14.11 -3.81 -14.07
CA GLN A 311 13.64 -4.55 -15.25
C GLN A 311 14.05 -6.02 -15.29
N ALA A 312 15.12 -6.40 -14.60
CA ALA A 312 15.62 -7.78 -14.58
C ALA A 312 14.93 -8.64 -13.52
N ALA A 313 14.64 -8.06 -12.35
CA ALA A 313 13.81 -8.69 -11.33
C ALA A 313 13.00 -7.67 -10.55
N SER A 314 11.69 -7.91 -10.39
CA SER A 314 10.77 -6.97 -9.74
C SER A 314 9.63 -7.65 -8.98
N ALA A 315 9.03 -6.88 -8.07
CA ALA A 315 7.76 -7.19 -7.44
C ALA A 315 7.05 -5.89 -7.06
N ILE A 316 5.71 -5.90 -7.04
CA ILE A 316 4.96 -4.96 -6.21
C ILE A 316 4.68 -5.67 -4.90
N VAL A 317 5.10 -5.06 -3.80
CA VAL A 317 4.89 -5.62 -2.47
C VAL A 317 3.85 -4.81 -1.70
N VAL A 318 3.01 -5.50 -0.93
CA VAL A 318 1.97 -4.92 -0.08
C VAL A 318 2.20 -5.38 1.36
N LEU A 319 2.40 -4.43 2.27
CA LEU A 319 2.65 -4.62 3.69
C LEU A 319 1.34 -4.40 4.47
N GLY A 320 1.02 -5.31 5.38
CA GLY A 320 -0.18 -5.22 6.18
C GLY A 320 -0.20 -6.19 7.37
N HIS A 321 -1.34 -6.25 8.03
CA HIS A 321 -1.65 -7.31 8.97
C HIS A 321 -2.78 -8.18 8.43
N LYS A 322 -2.60 -9.50 8.56
CA LYS A 322 -3.56 -10.53 8.21
C LYS A 322 -4.28 -10.99 9.48
N GLY A 323 -5.61 -10.94 9.48
CA GLY A 323 -6.43 -11.63 10.47
C GLY A 323 -6.58 -13.11 10.10
N THR A 324 -6.29 -14.03 11.02
CA THR A 324 -6.41 -15.48 10.72
C THR A 324 -7.78 -16.06 10.97
N THR A 325 -8.57 -15.46 11.86
CA THR A 325 -9.93 -15.91 12.19
C THR A 325 -10.85 -14.71 12.32
N ASN A 326 -11.98 -14.71 11.61
CA ASN A 326 -13.03 -13.70 11.75
C ASN A 326 -13.87 -13.99 13.00
N CYS A 327 -14.11 -12.97 13.80
CA CYS A 327 -14.97 -13.00 14.98
C CYS A 327 -15.83 -11.74 14.95
N TYR A 328 -17.15 -11.83 15.06
CA TYR A 328 -17.98 -10.64 15.22
C TYR A 328 -18.37 -10.49 16.69
N TYR A 329 -18.02 -9.35 17.29
CA TYR A 329 -18.34 -9.05 18.68
C TYR A 329 -19.53 -8.09 18.77
N CYS A 330 -20.53 -8.46 19.56
CA CYS A 330 -21.62 -7.59 20.00
C CYS A 330 -21.68 -7.64 21.53
N ASP A 331 -21.83 -6.47 22.15
CA ASP A 331 -21.46 -6.20 23.55
C ASP A 331 -22.04 -7.18 24.58
N GLU A 332 -23.33 -7.55 24.44
CA GLU A 332 -24.05 -8.40 25.38
C GLU A 332 -24.65 -9.64 24.67
N THR A 333 -24.07 -10.82 24.93
CA THR A 333 -24.62 -12.08 24.44
C THR A 333 -25.94 -12.39 25.16
N GLY A 334 -27.06 -12.35 24.42
CA GLY A 334 -28.38 -12.78 24.91
C GLY A 334 -29.54 -11.82 24.60
N THR A 335 -29.24 -10.57 24.21
CA THR A 335 -30.25 -9.55 23.89
C THR A 335 -30.13 -9.04 22.45
N ASP A 336 -28.96 -9.16 21.82
CA ASP A 336 -28.74 -8.79 20.42
C ASP A 336 -28.98 -9.99 19.49
N PRO A 337 -30.02 -9.97 18.64
CA PRO A 337 -30.30 -11.06 17.70
C PRO A 337 -29.21 -11.27 16.64
N GLU A 338 -28.27 -10.33 16.45
CA GLU A 338 -27.08 -10.49 15.59
C GLU A 338 -25.99 -11.36 16.23
N CYS A 339 -26.10 -11.66 17.53
CA CYS A 339 -25.04 -12.34 18.29
C CYS A 339 -25.33 -13.85 18.44
N HIS A 340 -24.83 -14.64 17.48
CA HIS A 340 -25.15 -16.08 17.37
C HIS A 340 -24.24 -17.03 18.18
N VAL A 341 -23.11 -16.56 18.74
CA VAL A 341 -22.15 -17.42 19.45
C VAL A 341 -21.83 -16.91 20.87
N SER A 342 -22.15 -17.73 21.88
CA SER A 342 -21.72 -17.53 23.28
C SER A 342 -21.31 -18.88 23.89
N PRO A 343 -20.09 -19.01 24.46
CA PRO A 343 -19.01 -18.00 24.52
C PRO A 343 -18.35 -17.77 23.13
N PRO A 344 -17.62 -16.65 22.92
CA PRO A 344 -16.80 -16.50 21.73
C PRO A 344 -15.79 -17.66 21.63
N PRO A 345 -15.43 -18.13 20.42
CA PRO A 345 -14.37 -19.11 20.24
C PRO A 345 -13.08 -18.70 20.98
N LEU A 346 -12.26 -19.67 21.42
CA LEU A 346 -11.05 -19.36 22.20
C LEU A 346 -10.04 -18.53 21.37
N GLU A 347 -10.00 -18.79 20.07
CA GLU A 347 -9.28 -18.03 19.07
C GLU A 347 -9.79 -16.58 18.90
N CYS A 348 -11.01 -16.30 19.37
CA CYS A 348 -11.65 -14.98 19.42
C CYS A 348 -11.51 -14.30 20.78
N ILE A 349 -10.63 -14.78 21.68
CA ILE A 349 -10.28 -14.03 22.90
C ILE A 349 -9.79 -12.63 22.49
N ARG A 350 -10.36 -11.59 23.10
CA ARG A 350 -10.05 -10.19 22.80
C ARG A 350 -8.60 -9.89 23.13
N TYR A 351 -7.77 -9.68 22.11
CA TYR A 351 -6.39 -9.27 22.33
C TYR A 351 -6.23 -7.74 22.35
N CYS A 352 -7.01 -7.00 21.56
CA CYS A 352 -6.67 -5.60 21.22
C CYS A 352 -7.76 -4.54 21.40
N SER A 353 -9.04 -4.89 21.27
CA SER A 353 -10.15 -3.95 21.47
C SER A 353 -11.37 -4.67 22.04
N GLU A 354 -12.15 -3.95 22.84
CA GLU A 354 -13.43 -4.40 23.39
C GLU A 354 -14.64 -3.86 22.62
N SER A 355 -14.43 -3.03 21.59
CA SER A 355 -15.49 -2.38 20.82
C SER A 355 -16.35 -3.38 20.03
N ARG A 356 -17.61 -3.05 19.74
CA ARG A 356 -18.47 -3.80 18.81
C ARG A 356 -17.88 -3.86 17.40
N GLY A 357 -18.09 -4.97 16.68
CA GLY A 357 -17.79 -5.12 15.26
C GLY A 357 -16.95 -6.35 14.91
N TYR A 358 -16.34 -6.34 13.72
CA TYR A 358 -15.40 -7.39 13.30
C TYR A 358 -14.08 -7.30 14.09
N HIS A 359 -13.69 -8.42 14.67
CA HIS A 359 -12.42 -8.67 15.32
C HIS A 359 -11.79 -9.90 14.72
N CYS A 360 -10.46 -9.96 14.77
CA CYS A 360 -9.75 -11.11 14.26
C CYS A 360 -8.56 -11.44 15.15
N GLY A 361 -8.10 -12.68 15.10
CA GLY A 361 -6.97 -13.09 15.89
C GLY A 361 -6.51 -14.52 15.61
N PRO A 362 -5.21 -14.82 15.82
CA PRO A 362 -4.10 -13.88 15.92
C PRO A 362 -3.89 -13.02 14.64
N TYR A 363 -3.18 -11.90 14.79
CA TYR A 363 -2.74 -11.07 13.66
C TYR A 363 -1.32 -11.46 13.21
N SER A 364 -1.12 -11.55 11.90
CA SER A 364 0.19 -11.81 11.29
C SER A 364 0.59 -10.62 10.42
N ARG A 365 1.73 -10.00 10.73
CA ARG A 365 2.29 -8.92 9.89
C ARG A 365 2.93 -9.56 8.67
N GLN A 366 2.44 -9.21 7.48
CA GLN A 366 2.78 -9.88 6.24
C GLN A 366 3.19 -8.90 5.16
N LEU A 367 4.14 -9.36 4.34
CA LEU A 367 4.47 -8.77 3.05
C LEU A 367 3.97 -9.71 1.95
N LEU A 368 3.03 -9.24 1.14
CA LEU A 368 2.53 -9.92 -0.04
C LEU A 368 3.38 -9.53 -1.24
N PHE A 369 3.75 -10.50 -2.08
CA PHE A 369 4.49 -10.26 -3.31
C PHE A 369 3.59 -10.52 -4.52
N TYR A 370 3.38 -9.48 -5.32
CA TYR A 370 2.62 -9.53 -6.56
C TYR A 370 3.55 -9.51 -7.78
N ASP A 371 3.17 -10.28 -8.79
CA ASP A 371 3.87 -10.32 -10.08
C ASP A 371 3.56 -9.04 -10.87
N THR A 372 4.60 -8.29 -11.21
CA THR A 372 4.49 -7.04 -11.96
C THR A 372 3.93 -7.26 -13.38
N ALA A 373 4.25 -8.36 -14.04
CA ALA A 373 3.71 -8.66 -15.36
C ALA A 373 2.21 -8.97 -15.30
N GLN A 374 1.76 -9.75 -14.32
CA GLN A 374 0.33 -10.06 -14.14
C GLN A 374 -0.50 -8.81 -13.79
N LEU A 375 0.02 -7.95 -12.91
CA LEU A 375 -0.62 -6.67 -12.60
C LEU A 375 -0.68 -5.75 -13.83
N GLY A 376 0.38 -5.73 -14.64
CA GLY A 376 0.40 -4.99 -15.90
C GLY A 376 -0.62 -5.52 -16.92
N GLN A 377 -0.72 -6.84 -17.07
CA GLN A 377 -1.73 -7.49 -17.91
C GLN A 377 -3.15 -7.20 -17.44
N ALA A 378 -3.38 -7.19 -16.12
CA ALA A 378 -4.67 -6.84 -15.54
C ALA A 378 -5.06 -5.39 -15.84
N ALA A 379 -4.11 -4.47 -15.71
CA ALA A 379 -4.32 -3.06 -16.06
C ALA A 379 -4.63 -2.84 -17.56
N GLN A 380 -4.07 -3.69 -18.42
CA GLN A 380 -4.35 -3.70 -19.86
C GLN A 380 -5.62 -4.47 -20.24
N GLY A 381 -6.31 -5.09 -19.28
CA GLY A 381 -7.53 -5.88 -19.51
C GLY A 381 -7.30 -7.26 -20.12
N SER A 382 -6.04 -7.75 -20.14
CA SER A 382 -5.70 -9.10 -20.60
C SER A 382 -5.89 -10.17 -19.52
N LEU A 383 -6.05 -9.75 -18.26
CA LEU A 383 -6.37 -10.56 -17.09
C LEU A 383 -7.40 -9.79 -16.26
N SER A 384 -8.31 -10.46 -15.56
CA SER A 384 -9.20 -9.73 -14.65
C SER A 384 -8.43 -9.28 -13.40
N PRO A 385 -8.61 -8.04 -12.91
CA PRO A 385 -7.89 -7.56 -11.71
C PRO A 385 -8.10 -8.41 -10.45
N TRP A 386 -9.27 -9.04 -10.30
CA TRP A 386 -9.59 -9.92 -9.16
C TRP A 386 -9.05 -11.34 -9.28
N GLU A 387 -8.45 -11.71 -10.41
CA GLU A 387 -7.80 -13.02 -10.61
C GLU A 387 -6.30 -12.99 -10.28
N VAL A 388 -5.71 -11.79 -10.14
CA VAL A 388 -4.31 -11.65 -9.75
C VAL A 388 -4.17 -11.95 -8.26
N LEU A 389 -3.34 -12.94 -7.92
CA LEU A 389 -3.04 -13.33 -6.54
C LEU A 389 -1.59 -13.03 -6.20
N PRO A 390 -1.25 -12.78 -4.92
CA PRO A 390 0.15 -12.74 -4.53
C PRO A 390 0.77 -14.12 -4.75
N TYR A 391 1.94 -14.18 -5.39
CA TYR A 391 2.64 -15.46 -5.59
C TYR A 391 3.39 -15.92 -4.34
N GLN A 392 3.56 -15.03 -3.36
CA GLN A 392 4.17 -15.32 -2.07
C GLN A 392 3.61 -14.38 -1.00
N ALA A 393 3.30 -14.93 0.17
CA ALA A 393 3.15 -14.17 1.41
C ALA A 393 4.35 -14.49 2.32
N TRP A 394 4.84 -13.48 3.04
CA TRP A 394 5.98 -13.62 3.95
C TRP A 394 5.73 -12.88 5.25
N THR A 395 6.00 -13.54 6.37
CA THR A 395 6.01 -12.93 7.70
C THR A 395 7.46 -12.70 8.11
N PRO A 396 7.92 -11.44 8.22
CA PRO A 396 9.28 -11.15 8.68
C PRO A 396 9.47 -11.58 10.13
N GLU A 397 10.46 -12.43 10.40
CA GLU A 397 10.80 -12.87 11.76
C GLU A 397 11.55 -11.79 12.56
N ASP A 398 12.11 -10.79 11.87
CA ASP A 398 12.89 -9.69 12.46
C ASP A 398 12.02 -8.59 13.11
N PHE A 399 10.69 -8.70 12.99
CA PHE A 399 9.73 -7.78 13.62
C PHE A 399 9.65 -8.05 15.13
N TYR A 400 9.49 -6.99 15.93
CA TYR A 400 9.47 -7.08 17.39
C TYR A 400 8.11 -7.52 17.93
N LEU A 401 7.02 -7.18 17.24
CA LEU A 401 5.66 -7.54 17.64
C LEU A 401 5.36 -8.98 17.23
N SER A 402 5.58 -9.89 18.17
CA SER A 402 5.32 -11.32 18.04
C SER A 402 4.66 -11.87 19.32
N GLY A 403 4.16 -13.10 19.25
CA GLY A 403 3.61 -13.81 20.41
C GLY A 403 2.37 -13.13 20.99
N ALA A 404 2.42 -12.69 22.25
CA ALA A 404 1.30 -12.08 22.97
C ALA A 404 1.14 -10.57 22.74
N ASN A 405 2.12 -9.90 22.12
CA ASN A 405 2.08 -8.46 21.84
C ASN A 405 1.58 -8.20 20.41
N VAL A 406 0.31 -8.57 20.15
CA VAL A 406 -0.25 -8.63 18.79
C VAL A 406 -0.87 -7.32 18.30
N CYS A 407 -1.11 -6.34 19.18
CA CYS A 407 -2.01 -5.22 18.90
C CYS A 407 -1.39 -4.00 18.22
N GLY A 408 -0.07 -3.97 18.06
CA GLY A 408 0.53 -3.01 17.17
C GLY A 408 0.21 -3.32 15.71
N ASP A 409 0.72 -2.53 14.79
CA ASP A 409 0.45 -2.67 13.36
C ASP A 409 1.74 -2.44 12.56
N VAL A 410 1.61 -2.36 11.25
CA VAL A 410 2.62 -1.88 10.32
C VAL A 410 2.22 -0.50 9.82
N GLY A 411 3.23 0.25 9.39
CA GLY A 411 3.06 1.55 8.77
C GLY A 411 3.45 1.53 7.31
N GLY A 412 4.10 2.61 6.90
CA GLY A 412 4.54 2.79 5.52
C GLY A 412 5.65 1.81 5.12
N ILE A 413 5.79 1.63 3.81
CA ILE A 413 6.88 0.91 3.17
C ILE A 413 7.42 1.75 2.02
N THR A 414 8.74 1.81 1.86
CA THR A 414 9.34 2.53 0.74
C THR A 414 10.65 1.91 0.30
N TYR A 415 11.07 2.22 -0.92
CA TYR A 415 12.24 1.64 -1.56
C TYR A 415 13.21 2.73 -2.02
N ASP A 416 14.47 2.58 -1.64
CA ASP A 416 15.60 3.34 -2.17
C ASP A 416 16.21 2.56 -3.34
N PRO A 417 15.90 2.91 -4.60
CA PRO A 417 16.42 2.20 -5.76
C PRO A 417 17.92 2.41 -5.98
N ARG A 418 18.54 3.46 -5.42
CA ARG A 418 19.97 3.76 -5.62
C ARG A 418 20.83 2.79 -4.82
N ASN A 419 20.47 2.55 -3.56
CA ASN A 419 21.18 1.63 -2.69
C ASN A 419 20.49 0.27 -2.56
N ARG A 420 19.34 0.09 -3.22
CA ARG A 420 18.49 -1.11 -3.18
C ARG A 420 18.07 -1.48 -1.75
N ARG A 421 17.60 -0.50 -0.99
CA ARG A 421 17.16 -0.69 0.40
C ARG A 421 15.64 -0.60 0.51
N LEU A 422 15.02 -1.58 1.15
CA LEU A 422 13.61 -1.59 1.50
C LEU A 422 13.47 -1.16 2.97
N PHE A 423 12.58 -0.22 3.23
CA PHE A 423 12.25 0.27 4.57
C PHE A 423 10.82 -0.13 4.90
N MET A 424 10.58 -0.76 6.05
CA MET A 424 9.24 -1.13 6.52
C MET A 424 9.05 -0.62 7.95
N ILE A 425 7.90 -0.02 8.22
CA ILE A 425 7.57 0.47 9.56
C ILE A 425 6.78 -0.57 10.34
N GLU A 426 7.21 -0.82 11.57
CA GLU A 426 6.45 -1.51 12.62
C GLU A 426 6.02 -0.47 13.69
N ARG A 427 4.76 -0.52 14.14
CA ARG A 427 4.12 0.47 15.03
C ARG A 427 3.46 -0.23 16.22
N GLY A 428 3.37 0.42 17.38
CA GLY A 428 2.73 -0.18 18.56
C GLY A 428 3.70 -0.74 19.60
N LEU A 429 4.99 -0.45 19.47
CA LEU A 429 5.99 -0.89 20.44
C LEU A 429 5.82 -0.13 21.77
N GLY A 430 5.95 -0.85 22.88
CA GLY A 430 5.59 -0.31 24.21
C GLY A 430 4.09 -0.39 24.54
N GLY A 431 3.26 -0.93 23.63
CA GLY A 431 1.83 -1.16 23.82
C GLY A 431 0.99 0.04 23.41
N TYR A 432 -0.27 -0.23 23.03
CA TYR A 432 -1.23 0.77 22.56
C TYR A 432 -1.50 1.87 23.61
N GLN A 433 -1.52 1.55 24.90
CA GLN A 433 -1.69 2.54 25.98
C GLN A 433 -0.36 3.09 26.52
N GLY A 434 0.77 2.64 25.97
CA GLY A 434 2.11 3.04 26.38
C GLY A 434 2.78 3.93 25.33
N ASP A 435 4.04 3.65 25.03
CA ASP A 435 4.87 4.48 24.15
C ASP A 435 4.32 4.57 22.72
N ASN A 436 3.65 3.51 22.25
CA ASN A 436 3.19 3.34 20.86
C ASN A 436 4.26 3.71 19.82
N ALA A 437 5.51 3.32 20.10
CA ALA A 437 6.67 3.70 19.32
C ALA A 437 6.66 3.04 17.94
N ALA A 438 7.30 3.72 16.98
CA ALA A 438 7.50 3.25 15.63
C ALA A 438 8.98 2.96 15.34
N VAL A 439 9.23 1.84 14.68
CA VAL A 439 10.55 1.39 14.27
C VAL A 439 10.58 1.19 12.76
N VAL A 440 11.64 1.67 12.12
CA VAL A 440 11.92 1.41 10.70
C VAL A 440 12.91 0.28 10.61
N HIS A 441 12.49 -0.81 10.00
CA HIS A 441 13.33 -1.94 9.67
C HIS A 441 13.90 -1.78 8.25
N VAL A 442 15.13 -2.25 8.03
CA VAL A 442 15.87 -2.06 6.77
C VAL A 442 16.31 -3.41 6.19
N TRP A 443 16.01 -3.64 4.92
CA TRP A 443 16.51 -4.78 4.14
C TRP A 443 17.29 -4.30 2.94
N GLN A 444 18.34 -5.03 2.60
CA GLN A 444 19.06 -4.91 1.34
C GLN A 444 18.42 -5.88 0.33
N ILE A 445 18.04 -5.39 -0.86
CA ILE A 445 17.54 -6.24 -1.93
C ILE A 445 18.70 -6.74 -2.79
N ARG A 446 18.80 -8.07 -2.90
CA ARG A 446 19.74 -8.77 -3.77
C ARG A 446 19.04 -9.12 -5.07
N ILE A 447 19.25 -8.29 -6.09
CA ILE A 447 18.72 -8.56 -7.43
C ILE A 447 19.53 -9.71 -8.02
N PRO A 448 18.91 -10.85 -8.38
CA PRO A 448 19.60 -11.93 -9.06
C PRO A 448 20.25 -11.42 -10.34
N LEU A 449 21.49 -11.85 -10.62
CA LEU A 449 22.08 -11.60 -11.94
C LEU A 449 21.19 -12.28 -13.00
N PRO A 450 21.02 -11.68 -14.20
CA PRO A 450 20.35 -12.36 -15.30
C PRO A 450 20.99 -13.74 -15.49
N ALA A 451 20.17 -14.78 -15.64
CA ALA A 451 20.71 -16.07 -16.04
C ALA A 451 21.52 -15.88 -17.33
N PRO A 452 22.74 -16.43 -17.45
CA PRO A 452 23.49 -16.34 -18.69
C PRO A 452 22.61 -16.89 -19.82
N PRO A 453 22.63 -16.28 -21.02
CA PRO A 453 21.82 -16.77 -22.13
C PRO A 453 22.11 -18.25 -22.30
N SER A 454 21.06 -19.07 -22.23
CA SER A 454 21.17 -20.49 -22.52
C SER A 454 21.76 -20.59 -23.92
N ALA A 455 23.01 -21.06 -24.00
CA ALA A 455 23.62 -21.42 -25.26
C ALA A 455 22.81 -22.60 -25.79
N ASN A 456 21.77 -22.30 -26.56
CA ASN A 456 21.25 -23.23 -27.54
C ASN A 456 22.40 -23.42 -28.52
N MET A 457 23.25 -24.39 -28.19
CA MET A 457 24.26 -24.93 -29.07
C MET A 457 23.48 -25.53 -30.24
N LEU A 458 23.29 -24.70 -31.26
CA LEU A 458 22.97 -25.14 -32.62
C LEU A 458 24.12 -26.07 -33.02
N LEU A 459 23.96 -27.36 -32.70
CA LEU A 459 24.66 -28.43 -33.38
C LEU A 459 24.21 -28.32 -34.84
N LEU A 460 24.98 -27.56 -35.62
CA LEU A 460 25.01 -27.71 -37.06
C LEU A 460 25.45 -29.15 -37.30
N ASN A 461 24.48 -30.02 -37.61
CA ASN A 461 24.78 -31.32 -38.19
C ASN A 461 25.61 -31.06 -39.45
N PRO A 462 26.82 -31.59 -39.57
CA PRO A 462 27.46 -31.67 -40.87
C PRO A 462 26.65 -32.68 -41.71
N ASP A 463 26.17 -32.22 -42.86
CA ASP A 463 25.53 -33.09 -43.85
C ASP A 463 26.47 -34.25 -44.23
N PRO A 464 25.95 -35.48 -44.41
CA PRO A 464 26.72 -36.57 -44.98
C PRO A 464 26.79 -36.40 -46.51
N GLU A 465 28.01 -36.52 -47.06
CA GLU A 465 28.26 -36.73 -48.50
C GLU A 465 27.66 -38.04 -49.03
#